data_AF-A0A7Y9RZ21-F1
#
_entry.id   AF-A0A7Y9RZ21-F1
#
_cell.length_a   1.000
_cell.length_b   1.000
_cell.length_c   1.000
_cell.angle_alpha   90.00
_cell.angle_beta   90.00
_cell.angle_gamma   90.00
#
_symmetry.space_group_name_H-M   'P 1'
#
loop_
_entity.id
_entity.type
_entity.pdbx_description
1 polymer ?
#
loop_
_entity_poly.entity_id
_entity_poly.type
_entity_poly.pdbx_seq_one_letter_code
_entity_poly.pdbx_strand_id
1 'polypeptide(L)'
;MTTPEKDLKALESEIEATRERLAGNLDQLLHRASPKTIVRREVSSVRGYFVDESGAPRTDHVLKVVGGVVGFVALLVVVRKVAS
;
A
#
# COMPACT_ATOMS: atom_id res chain seq x y z
N MET A 1 36.90 22.61 37.56
CA MET A 1 36.09 23.45 36.66
C MET A 1 36.33 22.98 35.25
N THR A 2 35.45 22.14 34.71
CA THR A 2 35.41 21.83 33.28
C THR A 2 34.92 23.09 32.57
N THR A 3 35.62 23.53 31.53
CA THR A 3 35.28 24.74 30.79
C THR A 3 34.02 24.48 29.94
N PRO A 4 33.05 25.42 29.86
CA PRO A 4 31.79 25.25 29.13
C PRO A 4 31.96 24.76 27.68
N GLU A 5 33.07 25.11 27.02
CA GLU A 5 33.39 24.63 25.67
C GLU A 5 33.62 23.12 25.57
N LYS A 6 34.17 22.48 26.61
CA LYS A 6 34.38 21.02 26.62
C LYS A 6 33.05 20.28 26.71
N ASP A 7 32.12 20.81 27.52
CA ASP A 7 30.79 20.23 27.68
C ASP A 7 29.94 20.40 26.41
N LEU A 8 30.07 21.55 25.72
CA LEU A 8 29.44 21.76 24.40
C LEU A 8 29.97 20.81 23.32
N LYS A 9 31.30 20.65 23.24
CA LYS A 9 31.93 19.72 22.28
C LYS A 9 31.57 18.27 22.57
N ALA A 10 31.42 17.90 23.84
CA ALA A 10 30.96 16.57 24.24
C ALA A 10 29.50 16.35 23.80
N LEU A 11 28.63 17.34 23.99
CA LEU A 11 27.23 17.27 23.56
C LEU A 11 27.09 17.16 22.03
N GLU A 12 27.85 17.94 21.26
CA GLU A 12 27.87 17.86 19.79
C GLU A 12 28.29 16.47 19.32
N SER A 13 29.34 15.91 19.92
CA SER A 13 29.81 14.55 19.63
C SER A 13 28.75 13.48 19.92
N GLU A 14 27.99 13.64 21.01
CA GLU A 14 26.93 12.69 21.39
C GLU A 14 25.71 12.79 20.46
N ILE A 15 25.36 14.00 20.00
CA ILE A 15 24.27 14.23 19.05
C ILE A 15 24.61 13.59 17.69
N GLU A 16 25.82 13.79 17.18
CA GLU A 16 26.23 13.22 15.89
C GLU A 16 26.24 11.68 15.94
N ALA A 17 26.76 11.10 17.04
CA ALA A 17 26.75 9.66 17.26
C ALA A 17 25.32 9.09 17.38
N THR A 18 24.40 9.85 17.98
CA THR A 18 22.99 9.46 18.09
C THR A 18 22.28 9.55 16.74
N ARG A 19 22.61 10.56 15.92
CA ARG A 19 22.07 10.76 14.57
C ARG A 19 22.45 9.62 13.61
N GLU A 20 23.71 9.18 13.62
CA GLU A 20 24.17 8.02 12.85
C GLU A 20 23.43 6.74 13.24
N ARG A 21 23.27 6.49 14.54
CA ARG A 21 22.51 5.33 15.04
C ARG A 21 21.03 5.39 14.65
N LEU A 22 20.45 6.58 14.62
CA LEU A 22 19.05 6.76 14.24
C LEU A 22 18.84 6.56 12.74
N ALA A 23 19.76 7.05 11.88
CA ALA A 23 19.74 6.81 10.45
C ALA A 23 19.78 5.31 10.11
N GLY A 24 20.65 4.55 10.78
CA GLY A 24 20.73 3.08 10.61
C GLY A 24 19.46 2.34 11.05
N ASN A 25 18.80 2.79 12.13
CA ASN A 25 17.54 2.21 12.60
C ASN A 25 16.34 2.60 11.72
N LEU A 26 16.33 3.81 11.15
CA LEU A 26 15.29 4.27 10.23
C LEU A 26 15.29 3.45 8.94
N ASP A 27 16.47 3.17 8.38
CA ASP A 27 16.62 2.34 7.17
C ASP A 27 16.07 0.92 7.38
N GLN A 28 16.27 0.35 8.57
CA GLN A 28 15.72 -0.97 8.90
C GLN A 28 14.19 -0.96 9.08
N LEU A 29 13.62 0.15 9.59
CA LEU A 29 12.16 0.31 9.67
C LEU A 29 11.53 0.52 8.30
N LEU A 30 12.17 1.32 7.43
CA LEU A 30 11.71 1.53 6.05
C LEU A 30 11.74 0.23 5.23
N HIS A 31 12.78 -0.60 5.44
CA HIS A 31 12.92 -1.87 4.73
C HIS A 31 11.90 -2.93 5.21
N ARG A 32 11.55 -2.95 6.50
CA ARG A 32 10.59 -3.91 7.07
C ARG A 32 9.13 -3.47 6.95
N ALA A 33 8.89 -2.17 6.80
CA ALA A 33 7.62 -1.62 6.36
C ALA A 33 7.38 -1.80 4.85
N SER A 34 8.27 -2.50 4.14
CA SER A 34 8.05 -2.90 2.74
C SER A 34 6.70 -3.63 2.62
N PRO A 35 5.68 -2.99 2.01
CA PRO A 35 4.31 -3.50 1.91
C PRO A 35 4.20 -4.66 0.92
N LYS A 36 5.32 -5.24 0.48
CA LYS A 36 5.37 -6.30 -0.54
C LYS A 36 4.65 -7.58 -0.12
N THR A 37 4.49 -7.84 1.18
CA THR A 37 3.73 -9.01 1.68
C THR A 37 2.25 -8.72 1.89
N ILE A 38 1.85 -7.46 2.07
CA ILE A 38 0.45 -7.06 2.20
C ILE A 38 -0.21 -7.02 0.80
N VAL A 39 0.50 -6.47 -0.19
CA VAL A 39 0.02 -6.43 -1.58
C VAL A 39 -0.25 -7.83 -2.13
N ARG A 40 0.58 -8.83 -1.81
CA ARG A 40 0.41 -10.19 -2.34
C ARG A 40 -0.84 -10.89 -1.78
N ARG A 41 -1.24 -10.59 -0.55
CA ARG A 41 -2.46 -11.14 0.06
C ARG A 41 -3.72 -10.49 -0.53
N GLU A 42 -3.70 -9.18 -0.74
CA GLU A 42 -4.82 -8.50 -1.39
C GLU A 42 -5.02 -8.94 -2.83
N VAL A 43 -3.94 -9.01 -3.63
CA VAL A 43 -4.04 -9.50 -5.02
C VAL A 43 -4.55 -10.94 -5.07
N SER A 44 -4.13 -11.80 -4.13
CA SER A 44 -4.66 -13.18 -4.04
C SER A 44 -6.13 -13.23 -3.65
N SER A 45 -6.59 -12.34 -2.76
CA SER A 45 -7.99 -12.27 -2.34
C SER A 45 -8.89 -11.78 -3.48
N VAL A 46 -8.45 -10.76 -4.22
CA VAL A 46 -9.15 -10.29 -5.43
C VAL A 46 -9.18 -11.40 -6.48
N ARG A 47 -8.05 -12.08 -6.73
CA ARG A 47 -7.99 -13.17 -7.72
C ARG A 47 -8.88 -14.36 -7.33
N GLY A 48 -8.94 -14.73 -6.06
CA GLY A 48 -9.78 -15.83 -5.55
C GLY A 48 -11.28 -15.59 -5.69
N TYR A 49 -11.71 -14.33 -5.81
CA TYR A 49 -13.10 -13.99 -6.11
C TYR A 49 -13.50 -14.36 -7.56
N PHE A 50 -12.55 -14.25 -8.50
CA PHE A 50 -12.80 -14.49 -9.92
C PHE A 50 -12.28 -15.86 -10.41
N VAL A 51 -11.39 -16.51 -9.67
CA VAL A 51 -10.73 -17.77 -10.05
C VAL A 51 -10.82 -18.74 -8.89
N ASP A 52 -11.18 -19.99 -9.16
CA ASP A 52 -11.28 -21.04 -8.15
C ASP A 52 -9.93 -21.71 -7.81
N GLU A 53 -9.95 -22.62 -6.83
CA GLU A 53 -8.78 -23.38 -6.35
C GLU A 53 -8.11 -24.21 -7.46
N SER A 54 -8.84 -24.54 -8.52
CA SER A 54 -8.34 -25.30 -9.69
C SER A 54 -7.77 -24.41 -10.79
N GLY A 55 -7.85 -23.09 -10.63
CA GLY A 55 -7.43 -22.12 -11.64
C GLY A 55 -8.49 -21.83 -12.71
N ALA A 56 -9.69 -22.41 -12.59
CA ALA A 56 -10.78 -22.14 -13.51
C ALA A 56 -11.47 -20.81 -13.14
N PRO A 57 -11.81 -19.97 -14.13
CA PRO A 57 -12.59 -18.77 -13.88
C PRO A 57 -13.94 -19.13 -13.25
N ARG A 58 -14.30 -18.48 -12.14
CA ARG A 58 -15.65 -18.56 -11.57
C ARG A 58 -16.62 -17.80 -12.48
N THR A 59 -17.05 -18.47 -13.54
CA THR A 59 -17.91 -17.92 -14.59
C THR A 59 -19.17 -17.28 -14.01
N ASP A 60 -19.72 -17.80 -12.91
CA ASP A 60 -20.87 -17.21 -12.20
C ASP A 60 -20.58 -15.77 -11.69
N HIS A 61 -19.46 -15.54 -11.01
CA HIS A 61 -19.11 -14.19 -10.51
C HIS A 61 -18.65 -13.26 -11.63
N VAL A 62 -17.86 -13.78 -12.58
CA VAL A 62 -17.44 -13.01 -13.75
C VAL A 62 -18.67 -12.54 -14.54
N LEU A 63 -19.63 -13.42 -14.79
CA LEU A 63 -20.85 -13.09 -15.54
C LEU A 63 -21.71 -12.08 -14.78
N LYS A 64 -21.83 -12.17 -13.45
CA LYS A 64 -22.55 -11.19 -12.63
C LYS A 64 -21.93 -9.80 -12.70
N VAL A 65 -20.60 -9.70 -12.59
CA VAL A 65 -19.90 -8.41 -12.68
C VAL A 65 -20.01 -7.83 -14.08
N VAL A 66 -19.80 -8.64 -15.12
CA VAL A 66 -19.95 -8.20 -16.53
C VAL A 66 -21.39 -7.75 -16.79
N GLY A 67 -22.39 -8.52 -16.37
CA GLY A 67 -23.79 -8.16 -16.51
C GLY A 67 -24.14 -6.86 -15.79
N GLY A 68 -23.60 -6.63 -14.58
CA GLY A 68 -23.77 -5.39 -13.83
C GLY A 68 -23.16 -4.19 -14.54
N VAL A 69 -21.93 -4.31 -15.06
CA VAL A 69 -21.27 -3.22 -15.80
C VAL A 69 -22.02 -2.90 -17.09
N VAL A 70 -22.39 -3.92 -17.88
CA VAL A 70 -23.16 -3.72 -19.11
C VAL A 70 -24.51 -3.06 -18.82
N GLY A 71 -25.23 -3.53 -17.80
CA GLY A 71 -26.50 -2.94 -17.38
C GLY A 71 -26.37 -1.50 -16.92
N PHE A 72 -25.32 -1.18 -16.15
CA PHE A 72 -25.05 0.18 -15.69
C PHE A 72 -24.72 1.13 -16.84
N VAL A 73 -23.87 0.71 -17.78
CA VAL A 73 -23.56 1.50 -18.98
C VAL A 73 -24.81 1.73 -19.82
N ALA A 74 -25.62 0.69 -20.04
CA ALA A 74 -26.88 0.82 -20.77
C ALA A 74 -27.83 1.82 -20.08
N LEU A 75 -27.95 1.76 -18.75
CA LEU A 75 -28.73 2.72 -17.97
C LEU A 75 -28.22 4.15 -18.16
N LEU A 76 -26.90 4.38 -18.05
CA LEU A 76 -26.31 5.71 -18.25
C LEU A 76 -26.56 6.25 -19.66
N VAL A 77 -26.48 5.39 -20.68
CA VAL A 77 -26.78 5.78 -22.08
C VAL A 77 -28.25 6.17 -22.23
N VAL A 78 -29.17 5.40 -21.64
CA VAL A 78 -30.61 5.72 -21.66
C VAL A 78 -30.87 7.04 -20.95
N VAL A 79 -30.32 7.23 -19.74
CA VAL A 79 -30.45 8.49 -18.99
C VAL A 79 -29.91 9.67 -19.78
N ARG A 80 -28.70 9.54 -20.36
CA ARG A 80 -28.11 10.58 -21.21
C ARG A 80 -28.99 10.91 -22.41
N LYS A 81 -29.60 9.90 -23.04
CA LYS A 81 -30.49 10.06 -24.19
C LYS A 81 -31.82 10.73 -23.82
N VAL A 82 -32.34 10.50 -22.61
CA VAL A 82 -33.58 11.15 -22.13
C VAL A 82 -33.33 12.58 -21.64
N ALA A 83 -32.14 12.85 -21.12
CA ALA A 83 -31.75 14.17 -20.64
C ALA A 83 -31.19 15.12 -21.73
N SER A 84 -30.93 14.61 -22.94
CA SER A 84 -30.55 15.40 -24.12
C SER A 84 -31.76 15.67 -24.99
#